data_AF-A0A6P4B913-F1
#
_entry.id   AF-A0A6P4B913-F1
#
_cell.length_a   1.000
_cell.length_b   1.000
_cell.length_c   1.000
_cell.angle_alpha   90.00
_cell.angle_beta   90.00
_cell.angle_gamma   90.00
#
_symmetry.space_group_name_H-M   'P 1'
#
loop_
_entity.id
_entity.type
_entity.pdbx_description
1 polymer ?
#
loop_
_entity_poly.entity_id
_entity_poly.type
_entity_poly.pdbx_seq_one_letter_code
_entity_poly.pdbx_strand_id
1 'polypeptide(L)'
;MAEELFVERSRGAKCLSAAYRTNRNPCKNNEARVKALSLHPNTNICLQFPVDSRSKLQPPLGKNFTGNAFVLASVSCQARNVIEEPLHFTIQRIQAAKELITDEYVKLYAKALESSDKFFPSMRELTIITDWLKFPLDALDFGWGKVSSLAILTTPVPEAAFLMLNLDESGGFSVRIGIGDLHVRDFTANFTNFNYP
;
A
#
# COMPACT_ATOMS: atom_id res chain seq x y z
N MET A 1 16.73 -3.24 -14.29
CA MET A 1 15.89 -3.20 -15.49
C MET A 1 14.55 -3.81 -15.11
N ALA A 2 13.44 -3.09 -15.37
CA ALA A 2 12.10 -3.63 -15.15
C ALA A 2 11.71 -4.42 -16.41
N GLU A 3 11.45 -5.71 -16.26
CA GLU A 3 10.86 -6.54 -17.31
C GLU A 3 9.35 -6.57 -17.05
N GLU A 4 8.59 -6.01 -18.00
CA GLU A 4 7.13 -6.05 -18.12
C GLU A 4 6.27 -5.19 -17.15
N LEU A 5 5.71 -4.12 -17.72
CA LEU A 5 4.58 -3.36 -17.20
C LEU A 5 3.31 -3.89 -17.86
N PHE A 6 2.41 -4.48 -17.08
CA PHE A 6 1.08 -4.87 -17.55
C PHE A 6 0.08 -3.74 -17.26
N VAL A 7 -0.59 -3.29 -18.30
CA VAL A 7 -1.56 -2.17 -18.24
C VAL A 7 -2.95 -2.73 -18.46
N GLU A 8 -3.74 -2.88 -17.40
CA GLU A 8 -5.16 -3.27 -17.51
C GLU A 8 -6.08 -2.05 -17.52
N ARG A 9 -7.08 -2.04 -18.41
CA ARG A 9 -8.15 -1.02 -18.40
C ARG A 9 -9.30 -1.48 -17.52
N SER A 10 -9.65 -0.69 -16.50
CA SER A 10 -10.91 -0.84 -15.78
C SER A 10 -11.59 0.53 -15.61
N ARG A 11 -12.82 0.66 -16.12
CA ARG A 11 -13.74 1.79 -15.87
C ARG A 11 -13.11 3.20 -15.92
N GLY A 12 -12.32 3.49 -16.95
CA GLY A 12 -11.75 4.83 -17.18
C GLY A 12 -10.43 5.12 -16.47
N ALA A 13 -9.86 4.16 -15.74
CA ALA A 13 -8.50 4.23 -15.20
C ALA A 13 -7.65 3.05 -15.70
N LYS A 14 -6.38 3.31 -16.02
CA LYS A 14 -5.38 2.26 -16.22
C LYS A 14 -4.83 1.81 -14.87
N CYS A 15 -4.88 0.51 -14.63
CA CYS A 15 -4.15 -0.09 -13.54
C CYS A 15 -2.78 -0.50 -14.06
N LEU A 16 -1.72 -0.07 -13.37
CA LEU A 16 -0.36 -0.51 -13.64
C LEU A 16 -0.04 -1.68 -12.73
N SER A 17 0.38 -2.79 -13.32
CA SER A 17 1.04 -3.90 -12.66
C SER A 17 2.48 -3.92 -13.17
N ALA A 18 3.44 -4.01 -12.27
CA ALA A 18 4.83 -4.22 -12.64
C ALA A 18 5.51 -5.12 -11.62
N ALA A 19 6.31 -6.05 -12.14
CA ALA A 19 7.21 -6.90 -11.36
C ALA A 19 8.51 -6.13 -11.10
N TYR A 20 8.99 -6.14 -9.86
CA TYR A 20 10.19 -5.40 -9.47
C TYR A 20 11.21 -6.30 -8.76
N ARG A 21 12.47 -6.23 -9.22
CA ARG A 21 13.65 -6.71 -8.49
C ARG A 21 14.04 -5.69 -7.42
N THR A 22 13.99 -6.13 -6.16
CA THR A 22 14.71 -5.60 -4.98
C THR A 22 14.74 -4.06 -4.77
N ASN A 23 13.90 -3.55 -3.87
CA ASN A 23 14.28 -3.11 -2.52
C ASN A 23 12.97 -2.78 -1.78
N ARG A 24 12.78 -3.36 -0.59
CA ARG A 24 11.52 -3.46 0.14
C ARG A 24 10.99 -2.09 0.58
N ASN A 25 10.33 -1.31 -0.28
CA ASN A 25 9.76 -0.06 0.24
C ASN A 25 8.43 0.41 -0.35
N PRO A 26 7.29 0.15 0.34
CA PRO A 26 6.01 0.78 0.01
C PRO A 26 6.08 2.31 -0.06
N CYS A 27 7.03 2.95 0.62
CA CYS A 27 7.18 4.40 0.61
C CYS A 27 7.46 4.97 -0.80
N LYS A 28 8.11 4.19 -1.68
CA LYS A 28 8.39 4.64 -3.06
C LYS A 28 7.15 4.73 -3.94
N ASN A 29 6.15 3.87 -3.69
CA ASN A 29 4.85 3.94 -4.40
C ASN A 29 4.21 5.30 -4.15
N ASN A 30 4.26 5.77 -2.90
CA ASN A 30 3.68 7.05 -2.51
C ASN A 30 4.45 8.23 -3.13
N GLU A 31 5.79 8.21 -3.06
CA GLU A 31 6.63 9.25 -3.66
C GLU A 31 6.42 9.39 -5.17
N ALA A 32 6.45 8.28 -5.91
CA ALA A 32 6.24 8.29 -7.36
C ALA A 32 4.85 8.80 -7.74
N ARG A 33 3.81 8.45 -6.96
CA ARG A 33 2.45 8.95 -7.17
C ARG A 33 2.36 10.45 -6.92
N VAL A 34 2.92 10.94 -5.82
CA VAL A 34 2.92 12.38 -5.47
C VAL A 34 3.60 13.20 -6.57
N LYS A 35 4.75 12.74 -7.07
CA LYS A 35 5.47 13.36 -8.20
C LYS A 35 4.61 13.36 -9.48
N ALA A 36 4.02 12.22 -9.83
CA ALA A 36 3.22 12.08 -11.04
C ALA A 36 1.93 12.92 -11.04
N LEU A 37 1.32 13.11 -9.87
CA LEU A 37 0.12 13.94 -9.72
C LEU A 37 0.41 15.45 -9.70
N SER A 38 1.69 15.84 -9.69
CA SER A 38 2.16 17.24 -9.61
C SER A 38 1.44 18.02 -8.52
N LEU A 39 1.32 17.42 -7.33
CA LEU A 39 0.68 18.07 -6.19
C LEU A 39 1.47 19.31 -5.77
N HIS A 40 0.77 20.34 -5.31
CA HIS A 40 1.43 21.54 -4.81
C HIS A 40 2.31 21.17 -3.59
N PRO A 41 3.53 21.71 -3.45
CA PRO A 41 4.48 21.33 -2.39
C PRO A 41 3.89 21.38 -0.96
N ASN A 42 2.97 22.33 -0.73
CA ASN A 42 2.30 22.54 0.56
C ASN A 42 0.99 21.74 0.72
N THR A 43 0.59 20.91 -0.25
CA THR A 43 -0.56 20.03 -0.13
C THR A 43 -0.29 18.98 0.94
N ASN A 44 -1.23 18.82 1.88
CA ASN A 44 -1.18 17.73 2.85
C ASN A 44 -1.60 16.43 2.15
N ILE A 45 -0.75 15.41 2.25
CA ILE A 45 -1.00 14.07 1.72
C ILE A 45 -1.12 13.08 2.87
N CYS A 46 -1.90 12.02 2.65
CA CYS A 46 -2.15 10.99 3.64
C CYS A 46 -1.81 9.61 3.06
N LEU A 47 -0.95 8.87 3.75
CA LEU A 47 -0.66 7.48 3.47
C LEU A 47 -1.36 6.60 4.51
N GLN A 48 -2.26 5.73 4.06
CA GLN A 48 -2.93 4.75 4.89
C GLN A 48 -2.43 3.34 4.64
N PHE A 49 -2.39 2.52 5.68
CA PHE A 49 -2.07 1.10 5.56
C PHE A 49 -2.71 0.30 6.70
N PRO A 50 -3.19 -0.93 6.41
CA PRO A 50 -3.76 -1.78 7.43
C PRO A 50 -2.67 -2.33 8.34
N VAL A 51 -2.98 -2.41 9.63
CA VAL A 51 -2.13 -3.03 10.65
C VAL A 51 -2.95 -4.09 11.36
N ASP A 52 -2.43 -5.32 11.37
CA ASP A 52 -3.03 -6.45 12.08
C ASP A 52 -3.13 -6.14 13.58
N SER A 53 -4.35 -6.17 14.11
CA SER A 53 -4.64 -5.85 15.51
C SER A 53 -4.79 -7.09 16.38
N ARG A 54 -4.73 -8.31 15.82
CA ARG A 54 -4.97 -9.56 16.57
C ARG A 54 -4.07 -9.71 17.79
N SER A 55 -2.77 -9.45 17.63
CA SER A 55 -1.77 -9.53 18.70
C SER A 55 -1.71 -8.29 19.59
N LYS A 56 -2.40 -7.21 19.20
CA LYS A 56 -2.41 -5.92 19.92
C LYS A 56 -3.47 -5.86 21.00
N LEU A 57 -4.58 -6.59 20.81
CA LEU A 57 -5.68 -6.66 21.76
C LEU A 57 -5.29 -7.39 23.06
N GLN A 58 -5.97 -7.05 24.16
CA GLN A 58 -5.81 -7.69 25.46
C GLN A 58 -7.17 -8.20 25.98
N PRO A 59 -7.39 -9.54 26.02
CA PRO A 59 -6.47 -10.60 25.58
C PRO A 59 -6.30 -10.63 24.04
N PRO A 60 -5.18 -11.17 23.52
CA PRO A 60 -4.97 -11.26 22.08
C PRO A 60 -5.99 -12.21 21.44
N LEU A 61 -6.36 -11.91 20.19
CA LEU A 61 -7.23 -12.79 19.42
C LEU A 61 -6.52 -14.11 19.12
N GLY A 62 -7.25 -15.21 19.26
CA GLY A 62 -6.71 -16.56 19.03
C GLY A 62 -6.26 -16.76 17.58
N LYS A 63 -5.32 -17.70 17.38
CA LYS A 63 -4.80 -18.04 16.04
C LYS A 63 -5.88 -18.47 15.04
N ASN A 64 -7.00 -19.00 15.55
CA ASN A 64 -8.13 -19.49 14.76
C ASN A 64 -9.27 -18.46 14.64
N PHE A 65 -9.03 -17.20 15.02
CA PHE A 65 -10.03 -16.13 14.89
C PHE A 65 -10.42 -15.95 13.42
N THR A 66 -11.72 -16.08 13.15
CA THR A 66 -12.30 -15.84 11.83
C THR A 66 -13.03 -14.51 11.84
N GLY A 67 -12.52 -13.54 11.08
CA GLY A 67 -13.07 -12.20 11.00
C GLY A 67 -12.02 -11.16 10.62
N ASN A 68 -12.47 -9.91 10.46
CA ASN A 68 -11.59 -8.77 10.23
C ASN A 68 -11.02 -8.27 11.54
N ALA A 69 -9.70 -8.16 11.63
CA ALA A 69 -8.99 -7.64 12.79
C ALA A 69 -7.78 -6.82 12.33
N PHE A 70 -8.06 -5.61 11.84
CA PHE A 70 -7.04 -4.63 11.49
C PHE A 70 -7.54 -3.22 11.79
N VAL A 71 -6.61 -2.29 11.95
CA VAL A 71 -6.87 -0.85 11.95
C VAL A 71 -6.18 -0.20 10.76
N LEU A 72 -6.75 0.88 10.22
CA LEU A 72 -6.06 1.69 9.21
C LEU A 72 -5.19 2.75 9.91
N ALA A 73 -3.89 2.49 10.00
CA ALA A 73 -2.93 3.52 10.39
C ALA A 73 -2.83 4.56 9.28
N SER A 74 -2.63 5.82 9.68
CA SER A 74 -2.48 6.96 8.78
C SER A 74 -1.20 7.71 9.10
N VAL A 75 -0.43 8.07 8.07
CA VAL A 75 0.70 8.98 8.15
C VAL A 75 0.40 10.17 7.25
N SER A 76 0.43 11.37 7.80
CA SER A 76 0.18 12.60 7.03
C SER A 76 1.40 13.50 7.06
N CYS A 77 1.71 14.13 5.92
CA CYS A 77 2.82 15.07 5.76
C CYS A 77 2.57 15.97 4.54
N GLN A 78 3.41 16.96 4.30
CA GLN A 78 3.29 17.79 3.10
C GLN A 78 3.94 17.08 1.91
N ALA A 79 3.41 17.31 0.71
CA ALA A 79 3.93 16.72 -0.54
C ALA A 79 5.45 16.93 -0.70
N ARG A 80 5.95 18.13 -0.35
CA ARG A 80 7.39 18.43 -0.36
C ARG A 80 8.21 17.52 0.53
N ASN A 81 7.71 17.12 1.70
CA ASN A 81 8.48 16.26 2.62
C ASN A 81 8.74 14.90 1.98
N VAL A 82 7.76 14.34 1.26
CA VAL A 82 7.94 13.05 0.58
C VAL A 82 8.86 13.15 -0.64
N ILE A 83 8.92 14.31 -1.29
CA ILE A 83 9.74 14.53 -2.49
C ILE A 83 11.19 14.87 -2.14
N GLU A 84 11.39 15.69 -1.12
CA GLU A 84 12.68 16.33 -0.79
C GLU A 84 13.44 15.59 0.31
N GLU A 85 12.74 14.92 1.24
CA GLU A 85 13.41 14.21 2.32
C GLU A 85 13.89 12.83 1.87
N PRO A 86 15.03 12.36 2.41
CA PRO A 86 15.43 10.97 2.24
C PRO A 86 14.34 9.99 2.70
N LEU A 87 14.16 8.90 1.95
CA LEU A 87 13.10 7.91 2.17
C LEU A 87 13.06 7.32 3.59
N HIS A 88 14.19 7.28 4.29
CA HIS A 88 14.24 6.79 5.66
C HIS A 88 13.34 7.59 6.62
N PHE A 89 13.12 8.88 6.37
CA PHE A 89 12.17 9.67 7.16
C PHE A 89 10.72 9.18 6.96
N THR A 90 10.33 8.85 5.73
CA THR A 90 9.02 8.23 5.46
C THR A 90 8.90 6.86 6.14
N ILE A 91 9.96 6.05 6.12
CA ILE A 91 10.00 4.76 6.83
C ILE A 91 9.79 4.97 8.35
N GLN A 92 10.52 5.92 8.95
CA GLN A 92 10.40 6.23 10.37
C GLN A 92 8.98 6.67 10.74
N ARG A 93 8.33 7.51 9.92
CA ARG A 93 6.93 7.90 10.14
C ARG A 93 5.98 6.70 10.12
N ILE A 94 6.18 5.76 9.18
CA ILE A 94 5.38 4.52 9.11
C ILE A 94 5.63 3.65 10.35
N GLN A 95 6.89 3.50 10.77
CA GLN A 95 7.25 2.72 11.97
C GLN A 95 6.61 3.31 13.22
N ALA A 96 6.75 4.62 13.44
CA ALA A 96 6.13 5.33 14.56
C ALA A 96 4.60 5.16 14.55
N ALA A 97 3.95 5.31 13.39
CA ALA A 97 2.50 5.11 13.27
C ALA A 97 2.06 3.67 13.61
N LYS A 98 2.89 2.65 13.30
CA LYS A 98 2.62 1.26 13.69
C LYS A 98 2.79 1.03 15.20
N GLU A 99 3.74 1.71 15.82
CA GLU A 99 4.03 1.59 17.26
C GLU A 99 2.91 2.19 18.12
N LEU A 100 2.23 3.23 17.62
CA LEU A 100 1.08 3.84 18.30
C LEU A 100 -0.13 2.90 18.43
N ILE A 101 -0.18 1.80 17.69
CA ILE A 101 -1.32 0.88 17.72
C ILE A 101 -1.17 -0.06 18.91
N THR A 102 -1.88 0.32 19.97
CA THR A 102 -2.06 -0.42 21.23
C THR A 102 -3.47 -1.01 21.33
N ASP A 103 -3.73 -1.84 22.34
CA ASP A 103 -5.08 -2.33 22.67
C ASP A 103 -6.09 -1.18 22.83
N GLU A 104 -5.71 -0.14 23.57
CA GLU A 104 -6.53 1.05 23.79
C GLU A 104 -6.81 1.79 22.48
N TYR A 105 -5.80 1.95 21.63
CA TYR A 105 -5.96 2.55 20.30
C TYR A 105 -6.99 1.79 19.46
N VAL A 106 -6.92 0.45 19.43
CA VAL A 106 -7.86 -0.38 18.65
C VAL A 106 -9.29 -0.21 19.17
N LYS A 107 -9.50 -0.16 20.48
CA LYS A 107 -10.81 0.06 21.11
C LYS A 107 -11.36 1.46 20.78
N LEU A 108 -10.52 2.49 20.87
CA LEU A 108 -10.90 3.86 20.50
C LEU A 108 -11.21 3.99 19.01
N TYR A 109 -10.44 3.32 18.15
CA TYR A 109 -10.67 3.29 16.72
C TYR A 109 -12.02 2.65 16.39
N ALA A 110 -12.37 1.51 17.01
CA ALA A 110 -13.68 0.88 16.86
C ALA A 110 -14.82 1.84 17.26
N LYS A 111 -14.68 2.50 18.42
CA LYS A 111 -15.65 3.50 18.88
C LYS A 111 -15.77 4.70 17.93
N ALA A 112 -14.67 5.15 17.35
CA ALA A 112 -14.67 6.24 16.38
C ALA A 112 -15.40 5.87 15.08
N LEU A 113 -15.30 4.61 14.63
CA LEU A 113 -16.02 4.11 13.45
C LEU A 113 -17.56 4.06 13.63
N GLU A 114 -18.02 3.93 14.87
CA GLU A 114 -19.44 3.97 15.23
C GLU A 114 -20.02 5.40 15.22
N SER A 115 -19.17 6.42 15.24
CA SER A 115 -19.60 7.82 15.19
C SER A 115 -20.13 8.22 13.80
N SER A 116 -21.08 9.17 13.77
CA SER A 116 -21.65 9.71 12.54
C SER A 116 -20.73 10.68 11.80
N ASP A 117 -19.78 11.30 12.51
CA ASP A 117 -18.84 12.27 11.96
C ASP A 117 -17.59 11.57 11.42
N LYS A 118 -17.68 11.14 10.16
CA LYS A 118 -16.58 10.47 9.46
C LYS A 118 -15.78 11.49 8.64
N PHE A 119 -14.55 11.76 9.06
CA PHE A 119 -13.59 12.51 8.24
C PHE A 119 -12.88 11.57 7.27
N PHE A 120 -13.09 11.80 5.97
CA PHE A 120 -12.32 11.13 4.91
C PHE A 120 -11.38 12.16 4.27
N PRO A 121 -10.07 11.89 4.17
CA PRO A 121 -9.19 12.76 3.41
C PRO A 121 -9.66 12.81 1.95
N SER A 122 -9.34 13.92 1.26
CA SER A 122 -9.58 14.02 -0.18
C SER A 122 -8.94 12.83 -0.89
N MET A 123 -9.73 12.13 -1.72
CA MET A 123 -9.27 10.92 -2.42
C MET A 123 -8.00 11.18 -3.24
N ARG A 124 -7.84 12.38 -3.80
CA ARG A 124 -6.64 12.74 -4.59
C ARG A 124 -5.34 12.76 -3.76
N GLU A 125 -5.44 13.08 -2.48
CA GLU A 125 -4.32 13.24 -1.55
C GLU A 125 -4.05 11.97 -0.73
N LEU A 126 -4.90 10.96 -0.89
CA LEU A 126 -4.85 9.69 -0.20
C LEU A 126 -4.14 8.63 -1.06
N THR A 127 -3.24 7.89 -0.42
CA THR A 127 -2.71 6.62 -0.93
C THR A 127 -2.98 5.55 0.10
N ILE A 128 -3.61 4.44 -0.30
CA ILE A 128 -3.83 3.28 0.57
C ILE A 128 -2.91 2.16 0.12
N ILE A 129 -1.97 1.72 0.97
CA ILE A 129 -1.07 0.61 0.65
C ILE A 129 -1.48 -0.63 1.42
N THR A 130 -1.69 -1.73 0.70
CA THR A 130 -1.98 -3.04 1.30
C THR A 130 -0.87 -4.03 0.98
N ASP A 131 -0.34 -4.68 2.01
CA ASP A 131 0.72 -5.69 1.92
C ASP A 131 0.12 -7.09 1.83
N TRP A 132 0.26 -7.74 0.66
CA TRP A 132 -0.17 -9.12 0.42
C TRP A 132 1.02 -10.10 0.40
N LEU A 133 2.23 -9.64 0.73
CA LEU A 133 3.43 -10.49 0.73
C LEU A 133 3.39 -11.59 1.78
N LYS A 134 2.53 -11.45 2.81
CA LYS A 134 2.37 -12.41 3.89
C LYS A 134 1.23 -13.40 3.68
N PHE A 135 0.55 -13.37 2.52
CA PHE A 135 -0.46 -14.38 2.24
C PHE A 135 0.19 -15.76 2.17
N PRO A 136 -0.35 -16.78 2.88
CA PRO A 136 0.24 -18.11 2.95
C PRO A 136 -0.07 -18.90 1.69
N LEU A 137 0.44 -18.46 0.53
CA LEU A 137 0.21 -19.12 -0.75
C LEU A 137 0.81 -20.53 -0.79
N ASP A 138 1.88 -20.77 -0.03
CA ASP A 138 2.46 -22.12 0.13
C ASP A 138 1.50 -23.11 0.81
N ALA A 139 0.51 -22.64 1.57
CA ALA A 139 -0.50 -23.50 2.18
C ALA A 139 -1.66 -23.84 1.21
N LEU A 140 -1.68 -23.23 0.04
CA LEU A 140 -2.69 -23.47 -1.00
C LEU A 140 -2.20 -24.53 -1.98
N ASP A 141 -2.20 -25.79 -1.53
CA ASP A 141 -2.02 -26.96 -2.38
C ASP A 141 -3.21 -27.91 -2.17
N PHE A 142 -4.04 -28.04 -3.19
CA PHE A 142 -5.22 -28.91 -3.18
C PHE A 142 -4.92 -30.34 -3.68
N GLY A 143 -3.65 -30.68 -3.89
CA GLY A 143 -3.20 -31.93 -4.49
C GLY A 143 -2.80 -31.81 -5.96
N TRP A 144 -2.90 -30.60 -6.53
CA TRP A 144 -2.50 -30.29 -7.92
C TRP A 144 -1.19 -29.49 -8.00
N GLY A 145 -0.52 -29.28 -6.87
CA GLY A 145 0.70 -28.49 -6.77
C GLY A 145 0.44 -27.07 -6.30
N LYS A 146 1.53 -26.31 -6.21
CA LYS A 146 1.55 -24.94 -5.70
C LYS A 146 0.85 -23.94 -6.62
N VAL A 147 0.41 -22.83 -6.05
CA VAL A 147 -0.13 -21.68 -6.78
C VAL A 147 0.88 -21.21 -7.83
N SER A 148 0.46 -21.18 -9.09
CA SER A 148 1.28 -20.69 -10.21
C SER A 148 1.14 -19.19 -10.44
N SER A 149 -0.04 -18.62 -10.21
CA SER A 149 -0.30 -17.19 -10.43
C SER A 149 -1.31 -16.65 -9.42
N LEU A 150 -1.13 -15.39 -9.02
CA LEU A 150 -2.05 -14.64 -8.17
C LEU A 150 -2.29 -13.26 -8.80
N ALA A 151 -3.54 -12.88 -8.99
CA ALA A 151 -3.91 -11.59 -9.56
C ALA A 151 -5.11 -10.98 -8.84
N ILE A 152 -5.12 -9.64 -8.79
CA ILE A 152 -6.27 -8.85 -8.34
C ILE A 152 -7.14 -8.55 -9.55
N LEU A 153 -8.38 -9.03 -9.55
CA LEU A 153 -9.32 -8.88 -10.67
C LEU A 153 -9.73 -7.42 -10.94
N THR A 154 -9.84 -6.61 -9.89
CA THR A 154 -10.22 -5.21 -10.02
C THR A 154 -9.66 -4.38 -8.87
N THR A 155 -9.24 -3.15 -9.18
CA THR A 155 -8.78 -2.20 -8.18
C THR A 155 -10.02 -1.46 -7.66
N PRO A 156 -10.43 -1.66 -6.39
CA PRO A 156 -11.70 -1.13 -5.89
C PRO A 156 -11.73 0.39 -5.86
N VAL A 157 -10.58 1.03 -5.60
CA VAL A 157 -10.40 2.49 -5.63
C VAL A 157 -9.04 2.84 -6.26
N PRO A 158 -8.93 3.88 -7.10
CA PRO A 158 -7.67 4.26 -7.74
C PRO A 158 -6.52 4.58 -6.77
N GLU A 159 -6.84 4.94 -5.53
CA GLU A 159 -5.90 5.29 -4.47
C GLU A 159 -5.22 4.07 -3.84
N ALA A 160 -5.74 2.86 -4.10
CA ALA A 160 -5.20 1.63 -3.57
C ALA A 160 -3.97 1.16 -4.36
N ALA A 161 -2.91 0.86 -3.63
CA ALA A 161 -1.73 0.17 -4.11
C ALA A 161 -1.56 -1.16 -3.35
N PHE A 162 -1.34 -2.23 -4.10
CA PHE A 162 -1.17 -3.59 -3.58
C PHE A 162 0.27 -4.04 -3.80
N LEU A 163 0.92 -4.48 -2.73
CA LEU A 163 2.19 -5.21 -2.80
C LEU A 163 1.88 -6.70 -2.85
N MET A 164 2.20 -7.37 -3.95
CA MET A 164 1.86 -8.77 -4.20
C MET A 164 3.12 -9.60 -4.37
N LEU A 165 3.05 -10.89 -4.06
CA LEU A 165 4.12 -11.84 -4.36
C LEU A 165 4.29 -11.96 -5.87
N ASN A 166 5.53 -11.96 -6.34
CA ASN A 166 5.84 -12.40 -7.69
C ASN A 166 6.10 -13.91 -7.62
N LEU A 167 5.26 -14.70 -8.29
CA LEU A 167 5.38 -16.16 -8.31
C LEU A 167 6.29 -16.66 -9.44
N ASP A 168 6.51 -15.83 -10.46
CA ASP A 168 7.39 -16.13 -11.59
C ASP A 168 8.86 -15.87 -11.25
N GLU A 169 9.14 -14.91 -10.36
CA GLU A 169 10.49 -14.57 -9.91
C GLU A 169 10.69 -14.77 -8.41
N SER A 170 11.58 -15.71 -8.05
CA SER A 170 11.96 -15.96 -6.66
C SER A 170 12.54 -14.71 -5.99
N GLY A 171 11.91 -14.26 -4.90
CA GLY A 171 12.31 -13.07 -4.13
C GLY A 171 11.88 -11.73 -4.75
N GLY A 172 11.15 -11.75 -5.87
CA GLY A 172 10.51 -10.59 -6.47
C GLY A 172 9.19 -10.25 -5.80
N PHE A 173 8.72 -9.02 -6.01
CA PHE A 173 7.35 -8.63 -5.70
C PHE A 173 6.78 -7.80 -6.84
N SER A 174 5.47 -7.83 -6.97
CA SER A 174 4.73 -7.03 -7.94
C SER A 174 3.98 -5.92 -7.23
N VAL A 175 3.97 -4.72 -7.80
CA VAL A 175 3.12 -3.62 -7.32
C VAL A 175 1.99 -3.40 -8.30
N ARG A 176 0.76 -3.41 -7.79
CA ARG A 176 -0.44 -3.00 -8.54
C ARG A 176 -0.95 -1.68 -7.99
N ILE A 177 -1.04 -0.65 -8.81
CA ILE A 177 -1.51 0.69 -8.40
C ILE A 177 -2.45 1.29 -9.44
N GLY A 178 -3.51 1.95 -8.96
CA GLY A 178 -4.39 2.75 -9.81
C GLY A 178 -3.81 4.13 -10.08
N ILE A 179 -3.76 4.56 -11.35
CA ILE A 179 -3.40 5.93 -11.69
C ILE A 179 -4.10 6.38 -12.98
N GLY A 180 -4.45 7.66 -13.06
CA GLY A 180 -5.07 8.21 -14.27
C GLY A 180 -4.15 8.08 -15.49
N ASP A 181 -4.72 7.80 -16.66
CA ASP A 181 -4.00 7.54 -17.92
C ASP A 181 -2.96 8.62 -18.27
N LEU A 182 -3.27 9.88 -17.96
CA LEU A 182 -2.39 11.03 -18.19
C LEU A 182 -1.10 10.98 -17.37
N HIS A 183 -1.11 10.34 -16.20
CA HIS A 183 0.00 10.33 -15.24
C HIS A 183 0.83 9.04 -15.29
N VAL A 184 0.43 8.04 -16.09
CA VAL A 184 1.10 6.73 -16.17
C VAL A 184 2.58 6.87 -16.54
N ARG A 185 2.90 7.72 -17.52
CA ARG A 185 4.29 7.92 -17.98
C ARG A 185 5.16 8.51 -16.88
N ASP A 186 4.69 9.59 -16.27
CA ASP A 186 5.42 10.29 -15.21
C ASP A 186 5.58 9.41 -13.97
N PHE A 187 4.53 8.67 -13.60
CA PHE A 187 4.62 7.71 -12.51
C PHE A 187 5.68 6.65 -12.78
N THR A 188 5.65 6.04 -13.97
CA THR A 188 6.61 4.99 -14.34
C THR A 188 8.03 5.52 -14.29
N ALA A 189 8.29 6.70 -14.88
CA ALA A 189 9.60 7.34 -14.88
C ALA A 189 10.11 7.61 -13.46
N ASN A 190 9.26 8.15 -12.58
CA ASN A 190 9.60 8.43 -11.19
C ASN A 190 9.79 7.15 -10.36
N PHE A 191 9.03 6.09 -10.66
CA PHE A 191 9.10 4.83 -9.94
C PHE A 191 10.38 4.04 -10.25
N THR A 192 10.79 4.03 -11.52
CA THR A 192 11.97 3.28 -11.99
C THR A 192 13.28 4.01 -11.79
N ASN A 193 13.26 5.28 -11.37
CA ASN A 193 14.48 6.04 -11.14
C ASN A 193 15.09 5.63 -9.79
N PHE A 194 15.91 4.58 -9.81
CA PHE A 194 16.55 4.00 -8.62
C PHE A 194 17.77 4.78 -8.12
N ASN A 195 18.03 5.99 -8.63
CA ASN A 195 19.15 6.81 -8.22
C ASN A 195 18.99 7.27 -6.77
N TYR A 196 19.55 6.51 -5.85
CA TYR A 196 19.92 6.98 -4.51
C TYR A 196 21.34 7.54 -4.59
N PRO A 197 21.63 8.70 -3.97
CA PRO A 197 22.99 9.03 -3.60
C PRO A 197 23.55 8.03 -2.58
#